data_AF-A0ABD0S0Z1-F1
#
_entry.id   AF-A0ABD0S0Z1-F1
#
_cell.length_a   1.000
_cell.length_b   1.000
_cell.length_c   1.000
_cell.angle_alpha   90.00
_cell.angle_beta   90.00
_cell.angle_gamma   90.00
#
_symmetry.space_group_name_H-M   'P 1'
#
loop_
_entity.id
_entity.type
_entity.pdbx_description
1 polymer ?
#
loop_
_entity_poly.entity_id
_entity_poly.type
_entity_poly.pdbx_seq_one_letter_code
_entity_poly.pdbx_strand_id
1 'polypeptide(L)' 'INVAGYFGPSKITIYKKYKGRAIMAADTVKGTASLQLQGVTSADTRVYECTVQDPEDEEGSLSDTANLVVL' A
#
# COMPACT_ATOMS: atom_id res chain seq x y z
N ILE A 1 4.96 8.97 2.69
CA ILE A 1 5.48 7.78 3.43
C ILE A 1 4.80 6.55 2.89
N ASN A 2 5.56 5.65 2.28
CA ASN A 2 5.03 4.43 1.67
C ASN A 2 4.89 3.33 2.73
N VAL A 3 3.83 2.52 2.62
CA VAL A 3 3.53 1.43 3.56
C VAL A 3 4.00 0.10 3.01
N ALA A 4 3.58 -0.18 1.78
CA ALA A 4 3.94 -1.36 1.02
C ALA A 4 4.02 -1.02 -0.47
N GLY A 5 4.69 -1.86 -1.24
CA GLY A 5 4.76 -1.75 -2.70
C GLY A 5 4.84 -3.13 -3.35
N TYR A 6 4.29 -3.27 -4.55
CA TYR A 6 4.30 -4.49 -5.35
C TYR A 6 5.09 -4.23 -6.63
N PHE A 7 6.12 -5.03 -6.91
CA PHE A 7 6.97 -4.86 -8.09
C PHE A 7 7.20 -6.21 -8.79
N GLY A 8 6.74 -6.37 -10.03
CA GLY A 8 6.95 -7.60 -10.81
C GLY A 8 6.33 -8.85 -10.16
N PRO A 9 6.63 -10.08 -10.63
CA PRO A 9 5.80 -11.26 -10.39
C PRO A 9 5.96 -11.78 -8.97
N SER A 10 5.31 -11.09 -8.02
CA SER A 10 5.18 -11.42 -6.59
C SER A 10 6.21 -10.81 -5.63
N LYS A 11 6.94 -9.73 -6.00
CA LYS A 11 7.81 -9.05 -5.01
C LYS A 11 7.02 -7.98 -4.25
N ILE A 12 6.59 -8.35 -3.04
CA ILE A 12 6.00 -7.42 -2.08
C ILE A 12 7.10 -6.85 -1.18
N THR A 13 7.15 -5.53 -1.07
CA THR A 13 8.07 -4.82 -0.18
C THR A 13 7.27 -4.09 0.89
N ILE A 14 7.54 -4.38 2.16
CA ILE A 14 7.00 -3.63 3.30
C ILE A 14 8.07 -2.66 3.81
N TYR A 15 7.72 -1.38 3.91
CA TYR A 15 8.66 -0.34 4.33
C TYR A 15 8.97 -0.42 5.82
N LYS A 16 10.17 0.02 6.22
CA LYS A 16 10.76 -0.21 7.55
C LYS A 16 9.82 0.09 8.72
N LYS A 17 9.08 1.22 8.68
CA LYS A 17 8.13 1.63 9.73
C LYS A 17 6.97 0.64 9.92
N TYR A 18 6.62 -0.10 8.88
CA TYR A 18 5.43 -0.95 8.83
C TYR A 18 5.77 -2.45 8.84
N LYS A 19 7.05 -2.82 8.90
CA LYS A 19 7.48 -4.23 9.01
C LYS A 19 6.88 -4.88 10.26
N GLY A 20 6.35 -6.10 10.10
CA GLY A 20 5.72 -6.86 11.18
C GLY A 20 4.28 -6.46 11.50
N ARG A 21 3.75 -5.40 10.88
CA ARG A 21 2.37 -4.94 11.10
C ARG A 21 1.58 -4.65 9.83
N ALA A 22 2.24 -4.38 8.70
CA ALA A 22 1.59 -4.33 7.40
C ALA A 22 1.75 -5.65 6.65
N ILE A 23 0.63 -6.13 6.11
CA ILE A 23 0.54 -7.28 5.22
C ILE A 23 -0.14 -6.78 3.96
N MET A 24 0.49 -7.02 2.80
CA MET A 24 -0.11 -6.69 1.52
C MET A 24 -0.30 -7.97 0.72
N ALA A 25 -1.39 -8.04 -0.02
CA ALA A 25 -1.66 -9.08 -1.00
C ALA A 25 -2.07 -8.40 -2.30
N ALA A 26 -1.47 -8.81 -3.41
CA ALA A 26 -1.83 -8.32 -4.73
C ALA A 26 -2.17 -9.52 -5.62
N ASP A 27 -3.32 -9.44 -6.27
CA ASP A 27 -3.79 -10.39 -7.27
C ASP A 27 -3.86 -9.65 -8.61
N THR A 28 -2.83 -9.81 -9.42
CA THR A 28 -2.72 -9.19 -10.74
C THR A 28 -3.69 -9.78 -11.76
N VAL A 29 -4.18 -11.00 -11.54
CA VAL A 29 -5.19 -11.64 -12.41
C VAL A 29 -6.55 -10.98 -12.20
N LYS A 30 -6.88 -10.63 -10.95
CA LYS A 30 -8.12 -9.91 -10.60
C LYS A 30 -7.99 -8.39 -10.63
N GLY A 31 -6.77 -7.86 -10.73
CA GLY A 31 -6.49 -6.43 -10.66
C GLY A 31 -6.72 -5.83 -9.27
N THR A 32 -6.60 -6.64 -8.20
CA THR A 32 -6.89 -6.20 -6.83
C THR A 32 -5.64 -6.16 -5.97
N ALA A 33 -5.45 -5.09 -5.21
CA ALA A 33 -4.43 -4.98 -4.17
C ALA A 33 -5.11 -4.71 -2.82
N SER A 34 -4.78 -5.52 -1.81
CA SER A 34 -5.31 -5.42 -0.46
C SER A 34 -4.18 -5.15 0.52
N LEU A 35 -4.34 -4.12 1.35
CA LEU A 35 -3.41 -3.78 2.42
C LEU A 35 -4.09 -3.93 3.77
N GLN A 36 -3.55 -4.81 4.61
CA GLN A 36 -3.96 -4.98 6.00
C GLN A 36 -2.90 -4.37 6.91
N LEU A 37 -3.31 -3.39 7.73
CA LEU A 37 -2.46 -2.77 8.73
C LEU A 37 -2.93 -3.15 10.13
N GLN A 38 -2.08 -3.81 10.89
CA GLN A 38 -2.34 -4.26 12.26
C GLN A 38 -1.73 -3.30 13.28
N GLY A 39 -2.25 -3.32 14.51
CA GLY A 39 -1.76 -2.50 15.62
C GLY A 39 -1.78 -1.00 15.30
N VAL A 40 -2.85 -0.51 14.67
CA VAL A 40 -3.01 0.90 14.29
C VAL A 40 -3.05 1.78 15.54
N THR A 41 -2.39 2.94 15.45
CA THR A 41 -2.29 3.93 16.53
C THR A 41 -2.67 5.31 16.01
N SER A 42 -2.84 6.30 16.90
CA SER A 42 -3.10 7.69 16.51
C SER A 42 -2.02 8.28 15.58
N ALA A 43 -0.77 7.77 15.65
CA ALA A 43 0.31 8.14 14.74
C ALA A 43 0.16 7.61 13.30
N ASP A 44 -0.83 6.75 13.07
CA ASP A 44 -1.20 6.21 11.76
C ASP A 44 -2.42 6.92 11.16
N THR A 45 -3.04 7.88 11.87
CA THR A 45 -4.13 8.70 11.34
C THR A 45 -3.65 9.57 10.19
N ARG A 46 -4.15 9.29 8.98
CA ARG A 46 -3.84 10.02 7.73
C ARG A 46 -4.66 9.46 6.56
N VAL A 47 -4.57 10.15 5.43
CA VAL A 47 -5.00 9.63 4.13
C VAL A 47 -3.93 8.67 3.58
N TYR A 48 -4.37 7.48 3.19
CA TYR A 48 -3.59 6.46 2.51
C TYR A 48 -3.95 6.49 1.04
N GLU A 49 -2.94 6.38 0.19
CA GLU A 49 -3.09 6.46 -1.26
C GLU A 49 -2.59 5.15 -1.87
N CYS A 50 -3.33 4.65 -2.86
CA CYS A 50 -2.92 3.52 -3.68
C CYS A 50 -2.52 4.06 -5.05
N THR A 51 -1.25 3.93 -5.40
CA THR A 51 -0.69 4.37 -6.68
C THR A 51 -0.23 3.16 -7.47
N VAL A 52 -0.59 3.10 -8.76
CA VAL A 52 -0.13 2.07 -9.70
C VAL A 52 0.89 2.73 -10.62
N GLN A 53 2.08 2.15 -10.69
CA GLN A 53 3.14 2.65 -11.56
C GLN A 53 3.34 1.65 -12.70
N ASP A 54 2.92 2.05 -13.89
CA ASP A 54 3.20 1.30 -15.11
C ASP A 54 4.65 1.58 -15.53
N PRO A 55 5.38 0.60 -16.09
CA PRO A 55 6.79 0.78 -16.47
C PRO A 55 7.00 1.82 -17.57
N GLU A 56 5.95 2.18 -18.31
CA GLU A 56 5.95 3.25 -19.32
C GLU A 56 5.55 4.61 -18.74
N ASP A 57 5.07 4.64 -17.49
CA ASP A 57 4.61 5.84 -16.79
C ASP A 57 5.61 6.21 -15.68
N GLU A 58 6.37 7.28 -15.88
CA GLU A 58 7.39 7.70 -14.92
C GLU A 58 6.79 8.22 -13.61
N GLU A 59 5.56 8.74 -13.63
CA GLU A 59 4.93 9.41 -12.49
C GLU A 59 4.02 8.48 -11.67
N GLY A 60 3.43 7.48 -12.33
CA GLY A 60 2.46 6.58 -11.72
C GLY A 60 1.09 7.24 -11.51
N SER A 61 0.04 6.44 -11.56
CA SER A 61 -1.34 6.89 -11.51
C SER A 61 -2.00 6.60 -10.17
N LEU A 62 -2.72 7.58 -9.62
CA LEU A 62 -3.54 7.39 -8.42
C LEU A 62 -4.72 6.46 -8.74
N SER A 63 -4.79 5.34 -8.04
CA SER A 63 -5.86 4.35 -8.18
C SER A 63 -6.98 4.57 -7.18
N ASP A 64 -6.63 4.78 -5.89
CA ASP A 64 -7.63 4.97 -4.84
C ASP A 64 -7.05 5.68 -3.60
N THR A 65 -7.93 6.20 -2.74
CA THR A 65 -7.56 6.82 -1.45
C THR A 65 -8.45 6.34 -0.30
N ALA A 66 -7.87 6.18 0.88
CA ALA A 66 -8.58 5.77 2.09
C ALA A 66 -8.20 6.65 3.28
N ASN A 67 -9.17 7.25 3.96
CA ASN A 67 -8.92 8.03 5.17
C ASN A 67 -8.98 7.13 6.41
N LEU A 68 -7.87 7.00 7.14
CA LEU A 68 -7.79 6.27 8.39
C LEU A 68 -7.74 7.26 9.56
N VAL A 69 -8.67 7.13 10.50
CA VAL A 69 -8.70 7.89 11.75
C VAL A 69 -8.76 6.93 12.93
N VAL A 70 -7.77 7.03 13.82
CA VAL A 70 -7.68 6.27 15.07
C VAL A 70 -7.85 7.26 16.23
N LEU A 71 -8.81 6.97 17.11
CA LEU A 71 -9.20 7.77 18.27
C LEU A 71 -8.52 7.27 19.56
#